data_AF-A0A1G7ZWI9-F1
#
_entry.id   AF-A0A1G7ZWI9-F1
#
_cell.length_a   1.000
_cell.length_b   1.000
_cell.length_c   1.000
_cell.angle_alpha   90.00
_cell.angle_beta   90.00
_cell.angle_gamma   90.00
#
_symmetry.space_group_name_H-M   'P 1'
#
loop_
_entity.id
_entity.type
_entity.pdbx_description
1 polymer ?
#
loop_
_entity_poly.entity_id
_entity_poly.type
_entity_poly.pdbx_seq_one_letter_code
_entity_poly.pdbx_strand_id
1 'polypeptide(L)'
;MSKRVQVGALVWVLATVGAFFLDPILGSAVLLFGGVLVVVGHLASHWGEGTTFEEREMARARRRRTRYEANAGKRAKDRERWEAGKARKAAREARKTG
;
A
#
# COMPACT_ATOMS: atom_id res chain seq x y z
N MET A 1 2.68 0.69 18.02
CA MET A 1 2.17 0.15 19.31
C MET A 1 2.37 1.18 20.40
N SER A 2 1.29 1.70 20.96
CA SER A 2 1.38 2.78 21.97
C SER A 2 2.07 2.30 23.26
N LYS A 3 2.65 3.26 24.01
CA LYS A 3 3.32 2.99 25.31
C LYS A 3 2.41 2.21 26.28
N ARG A 4 1.10 2.49 26.24
CA ARG A 4 0.09 1.82 27.07
C ARG A 4 -0.05 0.34 26.71
N VAL A 5 -0.10 0.00 25.42
CA VAL A 5 -0.20 -1.40 24.97
C VAL A 5 1.11 -2.15 25.27
N GLN A 6 2.28 -1.49 25.15
CA GLN A 6 3.57 -2.10 25.52
C GLN A 6 3.64 -2.45 27.01
N VAL A 7 3.27 -1.50 27.88
CA VAL A 7 3.21 -1.74 29.34
C VAL A 7 2.19 -2.83 29.66
N GLY A 8 1.01 -2.79 29.03
CA GLY A 8 0.00 -3.84 29.19
C GLY A 8 0.48 -5.23 28.76
N ALA A 9 1.19 -5.32 27.63
CA ALA A 9 1.78 -6.57 27.16
C ALA A 9 2.86 -7.10 28.12
N LEU A 10 3.71 -6.22 28.66
CA LEU A 10 4.71 -6.60 29.66
C LEU A 10 4.07 -7.14 30.94
N VAL A 11 3.08 -6.43 31.48
CA VAL A 11 2.31 -6.87 32.66
C VAL A 11 1.62 -8.20 32.41
N TRP A 12 1.02 -8.37 31.23
CA TRP A 12 0.41 -9.63 30.82
C TRP A 12 1.41 -10.79 30.81
N VAL A 13 2.59 -10.62 30.22
CA VAL A 13 3.63 -11.67 30.21
C VAL A 13 4.02 -12.07 31.63
N LEU A 14 4.25 -11.10 32.52
CA LEU A 14 4.58 -11.38 33.92
C LEU A 14 3.43 -12.11 34.63
N ALA A 15 2.18 -11.71 34.39
CA ALA A 15 1.01 -12.37 34.95
C ALA A 15 0.84 -13.80 34.44
N THR A 16 1.11 -14.05 33.14
CA THR A 16 1.09 -15.39 32.55
C THR A 16 2.15 -16.29 33.17
N VAL A 17 3.40 -15.81 33.27
CA VAL A 17 4.49 -16.57 33.91
C VAL A 17 4.13 -16.90 35.36
N GLY A 18 3.64 -15.91 36.12
CA GLY A 18 3.16 -16.13 37.49
C GLY A 18 2.07 -17.19 37.55
N ALA A 19 1.05 -17.10 36.70
CA ALA A 19 -0.06 -18.04 36.66
C ALA A 19 0.39 -19.49 36.37
N PHE A 20 1.38 -19.70 35.49
CA PHE A 20 1.93 -21.03 35.23
C PHE A 20 2.67 -21.64 36.42
N PHE A 21 3.25 -20.82 37.30
CA PHE A 21 3.82 -21.31 38.56
C PHE A 21 2.76 -21.76 39.56
N LEU A 22 1.54 -21.23 39.47
CA LEU A 22 0.42 -21.62 40.34
C LEU A 22 -0.32 -22.85 39.81
N ASP A 23 -0.77 -22.81 38.55
CA ASP A 23 -1.57 -23.87 37.93
C ASP A 23 -1.45 -23.79 36.39
N PRO A 24 -1.12 -24.89 35.70
CA PRO A 24 -1.03 -24.92 34.23
C PRO A 24 -2.32 -24.53 33.48
N ILE A 25 -3.50 -24.89 34.00
CA ILE A 25 -4.80 -24.54 33.43
C ILE A 25 -5.02 -23.03 33.56
N LEU A 26 -4.72 -22.46 34.73
CA LEU A 26 -4.82 -21.02 34.95
C LEU A 26 -3.84 -20.25 34.05
N GLY A 27 -2.59 -20.71 33.98
CA GLY A 27 -1.57 -20.15 33.07
C GLY A 27 -2.03 -20.14 31.63
N SER A 28 -2.63 -21.24 31.17
CA SER A 28 -3.19 -21.36 29.81
C SER A 28 -4.35 -20.39 29.58
N ALA A 29 -5.26 -20.23 30.56
CA ALA A 29 -6.36 -19.28 30.45
C ALA A 29 -5.86 -17.84 30.35
N VAL A 30 -4.95 -17.43 31.23
CA VAL A 30 -4.38 -16.08 31.24
C VAL A 30 -3.58 -15.80 29.96
N LEU A 31 -2.83 -16.79 29.47
CA LEU A 31 -2.13 -16.69 28.19
C LEU A 31 -3.10 -16.42 27.04
N LEU A 32 -4.14 -17.24 26.89
CA LEU A 32 -5.07 -17.14 25.76
C LEU A 32 -5.88 -15.85 25.81
N PHE A 33 -6.59 -15.60 26.91
CA PHE A 33 -7.47 -14.44 27.02
C PHE A 33 -6.68 -13.12 27.06
N GLY A 34 -5.59 -13.09 27.83
CA GLY A 34 -4.73 -11.91 27.88
C GLY A 34 -4.05 -11.63 26.54
N GLY A 35 -3.62 -12.67 25.81
CA GLY A 35 -3.05 -12.53 24.48
C GLY A 35 -4.04 -11.93 23.48
N VAL A 36 -5.29 -12.42 23.49
CA VAL A 36 -6.37 -11.83 22.68
C VAL A 36 -6.56 -10.36 23.02
N LEU A 37 -6.60 -9.99 24.30
CA LEU A 37 -6.76 -8.59 24.72
C LEU A 37 -5.59 -7.70 24.28
N VAL A 38 -4.35 -8.19 24.36
CA VAL A 38 -3.17 -7.44 23.88
C VAL A 38 -3.25 -7.20 22.38
N VAL A 39 -3.62 -8.23 21.60
CA VAL A 39 -3.77 -8.10 20.14
C VAL A 39 -4.89 -7.12 19.79
N VAL A 40 -6.07 -7.25 20.42
CA VAL A 40 -7.19 -6.34 20.20
C VAL A 40 -6.82 -4.90 20.59
N GLY A 41 -6.16 -4.72 21.74
CA GLY A 41 -5.66 -3.41 22.18
C GLY A 41 -4.62 -2.82 21.23
N HIS A 42 -3.76 -3.65 20.65
CA HIS A 42 -2.82 -3.22 19.62
C HIS A 42 -3.55 -2.75 18.36
N LEU A 43 -4.50 -3.53 17.83
CA LEU A 43 -5.28 -3.14 16.64
C LEU A 43 -6.09 -1.86 16.91
N ALA A 44 -6.73 -1.77 18.06
CA ALA A 44 -7.48 -0.60 18.49
C ALA A 44 -6.60 0.65 18.59
N SER A 45 -5.32 0.50 18.96
CA SER A 45 -4.39 1.64 19.04
C SER A 45 -4.07 2.29 17.69
N HIS A 46 -4.32 1.59 16.58
CA HIS A 46 -4.17 2.11 15.21
C HIS A 46 -5.54 2.37 14.55
N TRP A 47 -6.64 2.24 15.31
CA TRP A 47 -7.98 2.47 14.81
C TRP A 47 -8.13 3.95 14.45
N GLY A 48 -8.27 4.24 13.16
CA GLY A 48 -8.35 5.61 12.63
C GLY A 48 -7.08 6.14 11.99
N GLU A 49 -5.95 5.42 12.02
CA GLU A 49 -4.71 5.79 11.30
C GLU A 49 -4.79 5.53 9.78
N GLY A 50 -5.96 5.17 9.27
CA GLY A 50 -6.19 4.98 7.85
C GLY A 50 -6.27 6.31 7.09
N THR A 51 -5.76 6.31 5.85
CA THR A 51 -5.96 7.44 4.93
C THR A 51 -7.43 7.82 4.82
N THR A 52 -7.72 9.12 4.68
CA THR A 52 -9.09 9.57 4.41
C THR A 52 -9.48 9.27 2.95
N PHE A 53 -10.78 9.31 2.65
CA PHE A 53 -11.24 9.18 1.26
C PHE A 53 -10.64 10.27 0.36
N GLU A 54 -10.60 11.50 0.84
CA GLU A 54 -10.05 12.65 0.12
C GLU A 54 -8.56 12.52 -0.15
N GLU A 55 -7.78 12.07 0.85
CA GLU A 55 -6.35 11.78 0.67
C GLU A 55 -6.11 10.70 -0.39
N ARG A 56 -6.94 9.65 -0.39
CA ARG A 56 -6.86 8.59 -1.41
C ARG A 56 -7.20 9.11 -2.80
N GLU A 57 -8.25 9.90 -2.94
CA GLU A 57 -8.63 10.47 -4.24
C GLU A 57 -7.60 11.49 -4.74
N MET A 58 -7.06 12.34 -3.87
CA MET A 58 -5.94 13.22 -4.20
C MET A 58 -4.72 12.43 -4.67
N ALA A 59 -4.36 11.33 -3.99
CA ALA A 59 -3.26 10.46 -4.42
C ALA A 59 -3.53 9.80 -5.77
N ARG A 60 -4.78 9.44 -6.09
CA ARG A 60 -5.19 8.93 -7.41
C ARG A 60 -5.11 10.02 -8.48
N ALA A 61 -5.59 11.22 -8.19
CA ALA A 61 -5.51 12.37 -9.09
C ALA A 61 -4.05 12.70 -9.44
N ARG A 62 -3.16 12.74 -8.44
CA ARG A 62 -1.70 12.91 -8.64
C ARG A 62 -1.14 11.83 -9.56
N ARG A 63 -1.49 10.55 -9.35
CA ARG A 63 -1.06 9.45 -10.24
C ARG A 63 -1.59 9.56 -11.67
N ARG A 64 -2.82 10.06 -11.86
CA ARG A 64 -3.37 10.32 -13.20
C ARG A 64 -2.62 11.45 -13.89
N ARG A 65 -2.34 12.53 -13.15
CA ARG A 65 -1.57 13.66 -13.66
C ARG A 65 -0.16 13.25 -14.07
N THR A 66 0.58 12.51 -13.24
CA THR A 66 1.93 12.05 -13.59
C THR A 66 1.92 11.15 -14.83
N ARG A 67 0.92 10.26 -14.96
CA ARG A 67 0.74 9.47 -16.18
C ARG A 67 0.42 10.32 -17.39
N TYR A 68 -0.40 11.35 -17.24
CA TYR A 68 -0.73 12.27 -18.31
C TYR A 68 0.50 13.04 -18.78
N GLU A 69 1.25 13.63 -17.85
CA GLU A 69 2.50 14.35 -18.12
C GLU A 69 3.56 13.44 -18.77
N ALA A 70 3.74 12.21 -18.27
CA ALA A 70 4.66 11.24 -18.87
C ALA A 70 4.29 10.84 -20.32
N ASN A 71 3.01 10.91 -20.67
CA ASN A 71 2.52 10.63 -22.02
C ASN A 71 2.26 11.91 -22.84
N ALA A 72 2.49 13.10 -22.25
CA ALA A 72 2.34 14.36 -22.95
C ALA A 72 3.36 14.41 -24.10
N GLY A 73 2.88 14.72 -25.30
CA GLY A 73 3.72 14.72 -26.50
C GLY A 73 3.90 13.34 -27.17
N LYS A 74 3.43 12.22 -26.58
CA LYS A 74 3.44 10.92 -27.27
C LYS A 74 2.63 10.98 -28.56
N ARG A 75 1.46 11.65 -28.54
CA ARG A 75 0.65 11.89 -29.75
C ARG A 75 1.36 12.76 -30.80
N ALA A 76 2.18 13.72 -30.39
CA ALA A 76 2.92 14.58 -31.32
C ALA A 76 4.05 13.78 -31.99
N LYS A 77 4.82 13.00 -31.21
CA LYS A 77 5.84 12.07 -31.72
C LYS A 77 5.26 10.99 -32.62
N ASP A 78 4.09 10.46 -32.29
CA ASP A 78 3.39 9.48 -33.14
C ASP A 78 2.97 10.11 -34.47
N ARG A 79 2.49 11.35 -34.47
CA ARG A 79 2.18 12.09 -35.70
C ARG A 79 3.43 12.32 -36.55
N GLU A 80 4.52 12.76 -35.94
CA GLU A 80 5.80 12.97 -36.64
C GLU A 80 6.31 11.67 -37.29
N ARG A 81 6.25 10.54 -36.57
CA ARG A 81 6.60 9.22 -37.10
C ARG A 81 5.68 8.80 -38.24
N TRP A 82 4.39 9.08 -38.14
CA TRP A 82 3.41 8.78 -39.17
C TRP A 82 3.70 9.55 -40.47
N GLU A 83 3.93 10.87 -40.37
CA GLU A 83 4.28 11.71 -41.51
C GLU A 83 5.60 11.28 -42.16
N ALA A 84 6.64 11.00 -41.34
CA ALA A 84 7.91 10.47 -41.83
C ALA A 84 7.74 9.12 -42.55
N GLY A 85 6.87 8.25 -42.03
CA GLY A 85 6.50 6.99 -42.68
C GLY A 85 5.79 7.19 -44.01
N LYS A 86 4.88 8.17 -44.10
CA LYS A 86 4.16 8.54 -45.32
C LYS A 86 5.12 9.06 -46.39
N ALA A 87 6.04 9.95 -46.03
CA ALA A 87 7.08 10.45 -46.94
C ALA A 87 7.98 9.33 -47.48
N ARG A 88 8.40 8.39 -46.60
CA ARG A 88 9.19 7.21 -47.01
C ARG A 88 8.42 6.30 -47.96
N LYS A 89 7.10 6.11 -47.76
CA LYS A 89 6.26 5.33 -48.68
C LYS A 89 6.14 6.01 -50.03
N ALA A 90 5.84 7.31 -50.06
CA ALA A 90 5.74 8.07 -51.30
C ALA A 90 7.05 8.02 -52.11
N ALA A 91 8.21 8.16 -51.46
CA ALA A 91 9.50 8.05 -52.12
C ALA A 91 9.78 6.64 -52.69
N ARG A 92 9.33 5.59 -52.01
CA ARG A 92 9.43 4.20 -52.50
C ARG A 92 8.53 3.94 -53.70
N GLU A 93 7.30 4.46 -53.68
CA GLU A 93 6.36 4.34 -54.80
C GLU A 93 6.87 5.08 -56.03
N ALA A 94 7.34 6.33 -55.87
CA ALA A 94 7.92 7.10 -56.96
C ALA A 94 9.13 6.40 -57.60
N ARG A 95 9.97 5.72 -56.80
CA ARG A 95 11.10 4.92 -57.29
C ARG A 95 10.69 3.61 -57.96
N LYS A 96 9.45 3.14 -57.75
CA LYS A 96 8.93 1.89 -58.35
C LYS A 96 8.25 2.14 -59.70
N THR A 97 7.76 3.34 -59.92
CA THR A 97 7.01 3.76 -61.12
C THR A 97 7.85 4.52 -62.14
N GLY A 98 9.11 4.85 -61.83
CA GLY A 98 10.11 5.39 -62.75
C GLY A 98 11.23 4.39 -62.97
#